data_AF-A0A349FC73-F1
#
_entry.id   AF-A0A349FC73-F1
#
_cell.length_a   1.000
_cell.length_b   1.000
_cell.length_c   1.000
_cell.angle_alpha   90.00
_cell.angle_beta   90.00
_cell.angle_gamma   90.00
#
_symmetry.space_group_name_H-M   'P 1'
#
loop_
_entity.id
_entity.type
_entity.pdbx_description
1 polymer ?
#
loop_
_entity_poly.entity_id
_entity_poly.type
_entity_poly.pdbx_seq_one_letter_code
_entity_poly.pdbx_strand_id
1 'polypeptide(L)'
;MEKEKIHINANCESSLSNLQHIIADLISYIESRAQSKGLDRVITLRQSQQRLLKYKELLLHKSHIEESELLLSYIELSKIEKSIAKLGVQALTITIDGLEKHLV
;
A
#
# COMPACT_ATOMS: atom_id res chain seq x y z
N MET A 1 -7.60 -31.74 -16.28
CA MET A 1 -8.36 -30.47 -16.18
C MET A 1 -9.07 -30.47 -14.84
N GLU A 2 -8.45 -29.87 -13.82
CA GLU A 2 -9.16 -29.46 -12.62
C GLU A 2 -9.17 -27.95 -12.63
N LYS A 3 -10.33 -27.37 -12.95
CA LYS A 3 -10.57 -25.95 -12.74
C LYS A 3 -10.77 -25.81 -11.24
N GLU A 4 -9.76 -25.29 -10.52
CA GLU A 4 -9.95 -24.73 -9.19
C GLU A 4 -11.10 -23.72 -9.29
N LYS A 5 -12.27 -24.13 -8.80
CA LYS A 5 -13.37 -23.19 -8.55
C LYS A 5 -12.92 -22.34 -7.39
N ILE A 6 -12.32 -21.20 -7.70
CA ILE A 6 -12.12 -20.11 -6.73
C ILE A 6 -13.50 -19.80 -6.21
N HIS A 7 -13.77 -20.22 -4.97
CA HIS A 7 -14.99 -19.88 -4.27
C HIS A 7 -14.85 -18.40 -3.89
N ILE A 8 -15.28 -17.52 -4.79
CA ILE A 8 -15.24 -16.08 -4.57
C ILE A 8 -16.40 -15.76 -3.63
N ASN A 9 -16.08 -15.58 -2.35
CA ASN A 9 -17.05 -15.19 -1.35
C ASN A 9 -17.40 -13.72 -1.61
N ALA A 10 -18.67 -13.31 -1.54
CA ALA A 10 -19.07 -11.89 -1.70
C ALA A 10 -18.34 -10.94 -0.72
N ASN A 11 -17.88 -11.47 0.42
CA ASN A 11 -17.03 -10.76 1.39
C ASN A 11 -15.61 -10.48 0.87
N CYS A 12 -15.08 -11.32 -0.02
CA CYS A 12 -13.79 -11.12 -0.68
C CYS A 12 -13.87 -10.07 -1.78
N GLU A 13 -14.96 -10.04 -2.56
CA GLU A 13 -15.19 -9.00 -3.58
C GLU A 13 -15.34 -7.62 -2.96
N SER A 14 -16.14 -7.50 -1.89
CA SER A 14 -16.29 -6.23 -1.16
C SER A 14 -14.97 -5.77 -0.54
N SER A 15 -14.20 -6.68 0.06
CA SER A 15 -12.88 -6.38 0.63
C SER A 15 -11.86 -5.93 -0.43
N LEU A 16 -11.85 -6.58 -1.60
CA LEU A 16 -11.00 -6.22 -2.71
C LEU A 16 -11.39 -4.86 -3.31
N SER A 17 -12.68 -4.62 -3.51
CA SER A 17 -13.21 -3.34 -4.00
C SER A 17 -12.86 -2.20 -3.05
N ASN A 18 -13.02 -2.42 -1.73
CA ASN A 18 -12.62 -1.45 -0.72
C ASN A 18 -11.11 -1.14 -0.78
N LEU A 19 -10.27 -2.14 -0.95
CA LEU A 19 -8.83 -1.92 -1.12
C LEU A 19 -8.51 -1.15 -2.41
N GLN A 20 -9.18 -1.45 -3.52
CA GLN A 20 -9.01 -0.72 -4.77
C GLN A 20 -9.41 0.76 -4.62
N HIS A 21 -10.49 1.06 -3.89
CA HIS A 21 -10.86 2.43 -3.56
C HIS A 21 -9.79 3.14 -2.72
N ILE A 22 -9.25 2.48 -1.70
CA ILE A 22 -8.17 3.03 -0.87
C ILE A 22 -6.90 3.30 -1.71
N ILE A 23 -6.59 2.43 -2.69
CA ILE A 23 -5.47 2.61 -3.61
C ILE A 23 -5.72 3.83 -4.52
N ALA A 24 -6.93 3.97 -5.06
CA ALA A 24 -7.30 5.12 -5.88
C ALA A 24 -7.22 6.44 -5.08
N ASP A 25 -7.66 6.43 -3.82
CA ASP A 25 -7.53 7.56 -2.91
C ASP A 25 -6.05 7.90 -2.64
N LEU A 26 -5.19 6.88 -2.45
CA LEU A 26 -3.75 7.07 -2.26
C LEU A 26 -3.12 7.75 -3.48
N ILE A 27 -3.43 7.28 -4.68
CA ILE A 27 -2.91 7.86 -5.93
C ILE A 27 -3.37 9.30 -6.07
N SER A 28 -4.67 9.56 -5.88
CA SER A 28 -5.27 10.89 -5.99
C SER A 28 -4.64 11.86 -4.98
N TYR A 29 -4.40 11.40 -3.76
CA TYR A 29 -3.70 12.16 -2.73
C TYR A 29 -2.25 12.48 -3.11
N ILE A 30 -1.52 11.50 -3.64
CA ILE A 30 -0.13 11.68 -4.08
C ILE A 30 -0.05 12.69 -5.22
N GLU A 31 -0.93 12.58 -6.22
CA GLU A 31 -0.98 13.48 -7.37
C GLU A 31 -1.32 14.91 -6.95
N SER A 32 -2.35 15.08 -6.11
CA SER A 32 -2.73 16.39 -5.56
C SER A 32 -1.60 17.02 -4.75
N ARG A 33 -0.87 16.20 -3.97
CA ARG A 33 0.29 16.65 -3.19
C ARG A 33 1.46 17.02 -4.09
N ALA A 34 1.72 16.27 -5.15
CA ALA A 34 2.78 16.57 -6.10
C ALA A 34 2.49 17.91 -6.80
N GLN A 35 1.26 18.08 -7.31
CA GLN A 35 0.82 19.30 -7.97
C GLN A 35 0.90 20.52 -7.05
N SER A 36 0.33 20.43 -5.83
CA SER A 36 0.31 21.55 -4.88
C SER A 36 1.70 22.00 -4.41
N LYS A 37 2.70 21.10 -4.45
CA LYS A 37 4.08 21.40 -4.04
C LYS A 37 5.04 21.61 -5.21
N GLY A 38 4.55 21.57 -6.45
CA GLY A 38 5.40 21.62 -7.65
C GLY A 38 6.42 20.48 -7.72
N LEU A 39 6.10 19.32 -7.13
CA LEU A 39 6.95 18.15 -7.13
C LEU A 39 6.65 17.27 -8.34
N ASP A 40 7.65 16.51 -8.77
CA ASP A 40 7.46 15.48 -9.77
C ASP A 40 6.55 14.36 -9.22
N ARG A 41 5.51 14.05 -10.01
CA ARG A 41 4.50 13.02 -9.68
C ARG A 41 5.15 11.65 -9.51
N VAL A 42 6.04 11.25 -10.43
CA VAL A 42 6.70 9.95 -10.44
C VAL A 42 7.59 9.80 -9.22
N ILE A 43 8.36 10.84 -8.86
CA ILE A 43 9.17 10.86 -7.64
C ILE A 43 8.28 10.70 -6.40
N THR A 44 7.16 11.41 -6.35
CA THR A 44 6.26 11.36 -5.18
C THR A 44 5.58 9.98 -5.04
N LEU A 45 5.20 9.35 -6.15
CA LEU A 45 4.71 7.96 -6.18
C LEU A 45 5.78 6.97 -5.71
N ARG A 46 7.01 7.07 -6.22
CA ARG A 46 8.14 6.21 -5.77
C ARG A 46 8.41 6.35 -4.29
N GLN A 47 8.37 7.56 -3.74
CA GLN A 47 8.54 7.77 -2.30
C GLN A 47 7.45 7.08 -1.47
N SER A 48 6.19 7.08 -1.94
CA SER A 48 5.11 6.33 -1.29
C SER A 48 5.34 4.83 -1.36
N GLN A 49 5.68 4.33 -2.55
CA GLN A 49 5.99 2.92 -2.76
C GLN A 49 7.14 2.46 -1.84
N GLN A 50 8.22 3.24 -1.73
CA GLN A 50 9.36 2.95 -0.85
C GLN A 50 8.96 2.89 0.62
N ARG A 51 8.14 3.84 1.11
CA ARG A 51 7.64 3.82 2.49
C ARG A 51 6.82 2.56 2.78
N LEU A 52 5.94 2.18 1.86
CA LEU A 52 5.12 0.97 1.97
C LEU A 52 5.96 -0.31 1.91
N LEU A 53 6.97 -0.35 1.03
CA LEU A 53 7.91 -1.46 0.91
C LEU A 53 8.70 -1.66 2.20
N LYS A 54 9.32 -0.59 2.72
CA LYS A 54 10.07 -0.58 3.98
C LYS A 54 9.20 -1.11 5.13
N TYR A 55 7.99 -0.57 5.27
CA TYR A 55 7.08 -1.02 6.32
C TYR A 55 6.69 -2.49 6.16
N LYS A 56 6.42 -2.94 4.92
CA LYS A 56 6.12 -4.35 4.61
C LYS A 56 7.26 -5.28 5.01
N GLU A 57 8.50 -4.94 4.67
CA GLU A 57 9.68 -5.73 5.03
C GLU A 57 9.84 -5.83 6.55
N LEU A 58 9.76 -4.71 7.26
CA LEU A 58 9.82 -4.71 8.73
C LEU A 58 8.69 -5.54 9.34
N LEU A 59 7.47 -5.45 8.80
CA LEU A 59 6.34 -6.24 9.28
C LEU A 59 6.53 -7.75 9.07
N LEU A 60 7.11 -8.16 7.94
CA LEU A 60 7.47 -9.56 7.64
C LEU A 60 8.53 -10.11 8.59
N HIS A 61 9.47 -9.26 9.01
CA HIS A 61 10.58 -9.62 9.88
C HIS A 61 10.39 -9.21 11.34
N LYS A 62 9.16 -8.86 11.75
CA LYS A 62 8.85 -8.31 13.08
C LYS A 62 9.36 -9.11 14.29
N SER A 63 9.60 -10.42 14.13
CA SER A 63 10.15 -11.29 15.18
C SER A 63 11.66 -11.18 15.36
N HIS A 64 12.35 -10.50 14.44
CA HIS A 64 13.80 -10.38 14.37
C HIS A 64 14.29 -8.92 14.42
N ILE A 65 13.38 -7.97 14.59
CA ILE A 65 13.67 -6.52 14.68
C ILE A 65 13.12 -5.95 15.97
N GLU A 66 13.59 -4.77 16.35
CA GLU A 66 12.98 -4.03 17.45
C GLU A 66 11.60 -3.48 17.07
N GLU A 67 10.66 -3.50 18.01
CA GLU A 67 9.32 -2.92 17.82
C GLU A 67 9.39 -1.42 17.50
N SER A 68 10.40 -0.73 18.03
CA SER A 68 10.71 0.67 17.78
C SER A 68 10.89 0.96 16.28
N GLU A 69 11.57 0.08 15.54
CA GLU A 69 11.81 0.23 14.10
C GLU A 69 10.50 0.16 13.30
N LEU A 70 9.64 -0.79 13.64
CA LEU A 70 8.33 -0.94 13.01
C LEU A 70 7.44 0.27 13.31
N LEU A 71 7.49 0.78 14.56
CA LEU A 71 6.74 1.97 14.96
C LEU A 71 7.22 3.23 14.22
N LEU A 72 8.53 3.45 14.12
CA LEU A 72 9.11 4.58 13.40
C LEU A 72 8.71 4.54 11.92
N SER A 73 8.85 3.38 11.27
CA SER A 73 8.42 3.22 9.88
C SER A 73 6.92 3.43 9.70
N TYR A 74 6.09 3.04 10.68
CA TYR A 74 4.65 3.31 10.63
C TYR A 74 4.35 4.80 10.78
N ILE A 75 5.07 5.55 11.61
CA ILE A 75 4.87 7.00 11.79
C ILE A 75 5.11 7.75 10.49
N GLU A 76 6.13 7.36 9.71
CA GLU A 76 6.49 7.93 8.40
C GLU A 76 5.37 7.78 7.35
N LEU A 77 4.46 6.83 7.53
CA LEU A 77 3.34 6.61 6.61
C LEU A 77 2.32 7.76 6.65
N SER A 78 1.80 8.11 5.47
CA SER A 78 0.63 8.97 5.30
C SER A 78 -0.62 8.35 5.94
N LYS A 79 -1.68 9.14 6.14
CA LYS A 79 -2.94 8.62 6.70
C LYS A 79 -3.52 7.47 5.88
N ILE A 80 -3.44 7.56 4.55
CA ILE A 80 -3.96 6.53 3.64
C ILE A 80 -3.05 5.29 3.66
N GLU A 81 -1.73 5.50 3.64
CA GLU A 81 -0.73 4.42 3.77
C GLU A 81 -0.91 3.64 5.09
N LYS A 82 -1.23 4.32 6.19
CA LYS A 82 -1.56 3.70 7.49
C LYS A 82 -2.82 2.84 7.42
N SER A 83 -3.86 3.27 6.72
CA SER A 83 -5.06 2.47 6.52
C SER A 83 -4.76 1.18 5.76
N ILE A 84 -3.88 1.24 4.76
CA ILE A 84 -3.42 0.06 4.01
C ILE A 84 -2.59 -0.86 4.89
N ALA A 85 -1.65 -0.31 5.67
CA ALA A 85 -0.82 -1.06 6.61
C ALA A 85 -1.65 -1.87 7.62
N LYS A 86 -2.76 -1.31 8.12
CA LYS A 86 -3.68 -2.00 9.05
C LYS A 86 -4.38 -3.22 8.44
N LEU A 87 -4.52 -3.26 7.11
CA LEU A 87 -5.08 -4.40 6.38
C LEU A 87 -4.05 -5.54 6.19
N GLY A 88 -2.78 -5.28 6.51
CA GLY A 88 -1.72 -6.30 6.56
C GLY A 88 -0.92 -6.45 5.28
N VAL A 89 -0.04 -7.46 5.28
CA VAL A 89 1.00 -7.70 4.25
C VAL A 89 0.42 -7.86 2.84
N GLN A 90 -0.74 -8.52 2.71
CA GLN A 90 -1.36 -8.75 1.40
C GLN A 90 -1.85 -7.42 0.79
N ALA A 91 -2.50 -6.56 1.59
CA ALA A 91 -2.94 -5.25 1.14
C ALA A 91 -1.77 -4.32 0.78
N LEU A 92 -0.67 -4.38 1.54
CA LEU A 92 0.58 -3.69 1.22
C LEU A 92 1.13 -4.15 -0.14
N THR A 93 1.14 -5.45 -0.39
CA THR A 93 1.63 -6.03 -1.66
C THR A 93 0.78 -5.57 -2.85
N ILE A 94 -0.54 -5.71 -2.77
CA ILE A 94 -1.46 -5.28 -3.84
C ILE A 94 -1.32 -3.78 -4.10
N THR A 95 -1.17 -2.97 -3.05
CA THR A 95 -0.97 -1.52 -3.19
C THR A 95 0.34 -1.20 -3.89
N ILE A 96 1.45 -1.81 -3.48
CA ILE A 96 2.78 -1.58 -4.08
C ILE A 96 2.76 -1.93 -5.57
N ASP A 97 2.17 -3.07 -5.93
CA ASP A 97 2.01 -3.50 -7.32
C ASP A 97 1.05 -2.58 -8.10
N GLY A 98 0.02 -2.05 -7.42
CA GLY A 98 -0.88 -1.05 -7.97
C GLY A 98 -0.15 0.25 -8.31
N LEU A 99 0.66 0.77 -7.39
CA LEU A 99 1.46 1.98 -7.60
C LEU A 99 2.48 1.81 -8.73
N GLU A 100 3.10 0.63 -8.86
CA GLU A 100 4.06 0.32 -9.95
C GLU A 100 3.44 0.55 -11.33
N LYS A 101 2.17 0.19 -11.51
CA LYS A 101 1.45 0.39 -12.79
C LYS A 101 1.25 1.87 -13.16
N HIS A 102 1.42 2.79 -12.21
CA HIS A 102 1.35 4.24 -12.45
C HIS A 102 2.73 4.90 -12.62
N LEU A 103 3.81 4.11 -12.50
CA LEU A 103 5.19 4.56 -12.69
C LEU A 103 5.74 4.25 -14.09
N VAL A 104 5.07 3.38 -14.86
CA VAL A 104 5.36 2.99 -16.25
C VAL A 104 4.51 3.81 -17.20
#